data_AF-A0A2D6M156-F1
#
_entry.id   AF-A0A2D6M156-F1
#
_cell.length_a   1.000
_cell.length_b   1.000
_cell.length_c   1.000
_cell.angle_alpha   90.00
_cell.angle_beta   90.00
_cell.angle_gamma   90.00
#
_symmetry.space_group_name_H-M   'P 1'
#
loop_
_entity.id
_entity.type
_entity.pdbx_description
1 polymer ?
#
loop_
_entity_poly.entity_id
_entity_poly.type
_entity_poly.pdbx_seq_one_letter_code
_entity_poly.pdbx_strand_id
1 'polypeptide(L)'
;MFLFKVLQYKPHQVEKLMREGGGPIKDQIKSMGAKRLVIDSITSYGLLFKDEYQRRQNILEFFDLLHKWGCTSIIISELPPKVAEIKEGSVGFLTDAIISLYYTKEQQKSVRVHSCEILKMRGTEHTNKLLALGFEKDGLAIYPEVEVF
;
A
#
# COMPACT_ATOMS: atom_id res chain seq x y z
N MET A 1 17.81 -15.07 13.92
CA MET A 1 16.64 -15.05 13.01
C MET A 1 16.37 -13.59 12.67
N PHE A 2 16.47 -13.18 11.41
CA PHE A 2 16.16 -11.79 11.03
C PHE A 2 14.63 -11.61 11.04
N LEU A 3 14.13 -10.66 11.83
CA LEU A 3 12.69 -10.40 11.94
C LEU A 3 12.11 -9.80 10.64
N PHE A 4 12.93 -9.05 9.90
CA PHE A 4 12.63 -8.49 8.58
C PHE A 4 13.92 -8.14 7.83
N LYS A 5 13.81 -7.89 6.52
CA LYS A 5 14.91 -7.42 5.67
C LYS A 5 14.40 -6.27 4.81
N VAL A 6 15.19 -5.19 4.74
CA VAL A 6 14.90 -4.03 3.89
C VAL A 6 15.75 -4.13 2.62
N LEU A 7 15.10 -4.01 1.47
CA LEU A 7 15.76 -3.92 0.17
C LEU A 7 15.49 -2.53 -0.41
N GLN A 8 16.53 -1.85 -0.86
CA GLN A 8 16.41 -0.53 -1.46
C GLN A 8 16.78 -0.60 -2.94
N TYR A 9 15.84 -0.19 -3.79
CA TYR A 9 16.00 -0.12 -5.23
C TYR A 9 15.44 1.19 -5.75
N LYS A 10 16.11 1.78 -6.73
CA LYS A 10 15.54 2.90 -7.49
C LYS A 10 14.41 2.37 -8.39
N PRO A 11 13.41 3.20 -8.74
CA PRO A 11 12.27 2.75 -9.54
C PRO A 11 12.65 2.02 -10.85
N HIS A 12 13.63 2.53 -11.61
CA HIS A 12 14.08 1.88 -12.85
C HIS A 12 14.76 0.51 -12.63
N GLN A 13 15.38 0.30 -11.46
CA GLN A 13 15.91 -1.01 -11.09
C GLN A 13 14.77 -1.98 -10.81
N VAL A 14 13.72 -1.52 -10.11
CA VAL A 14 12.51 -2.32 -9.88
C VAL A 14 11.85 -2.72 -11.20
N GLU A 15 11.69 -1.79 -12.14
CA GLU A 15 11.13 -2.10 -13.47
C GLU A 15 11.92 -3.22 -14.17
N LYS A 16 13.24 -3.10 -14.23
CA LYS A 16 14.09 -4.15 -14.81
C LYS A 16 13.90 -5.49 -14.10
N LEU A 17 13.93 -5.50 -12.78
CA LEU A 17 13.76 -6.71 -11.97
C LEU A 17 12.40 -7.36 -12.19
N MET A 18 11.33 -6.57 -12.33
CA MET A 18 9.99 -7.11 -12.57
C MET A 18 9.88 -7.76 -13.95
N ARG A 19 10.47 -7.13 -14.99
CA ARG A 19 10.56 -7.73 -16.33
C ARG A 19 11.33 -9.06 -16.34
N GLU A 20 12.30 -9.21 -15.45
CA GLU A 20 13.11 -10.43 -15.27
C GLU A 20 12.49 -11.43 -14.28
N GLY A 21 11.25 -11.21 -13.82
CA GLY A 21 10.53 -12.14 -12.95
C GLY A 21 10.88 -12.07 -11.46
N GLY A 22 11.43 -10.95 -11.00
CA GLY A 22 11.67 -10.62 -9.59
C GLY A 22 13.10 -10.72 -9.11
N GLY A 23 13.96 -11.46 -9.82
CA GLY A 23 15.38 -11.64 -9.54
C GLY A 23 15.72 -11.69 -8.04
N PRO A 24 16.58 -10.79 -7.53
CA PRO A 24 17.00 -10.79 -6.14
C PRO A 24 15.87 -10.63 -5.12
N ILE A 25 14.77 -9.94 -5.46
CA ILE A 25 13.64 -9.77 -4.52
C ILE A 25 12.99 -11.13 -4.25
N LYS A 26 12.74 -11.89 -5.31
CA LYS A 26 12.19 -13.26 -5.22
C LYS A 26 13.13 -14.19 -4.45
N ASP A 27 14.44 -14.08 -4.69
CA ASP A 27 15.44 -14.90 -4.00
C ASP A 27 15.50 -14.61 -2.49
N GLN A 28 15.35 -13.33 -2.12
CA GLN A 28 15.25 -12.93 -0.72
C GLN A 28 13.96 -13.43 -0.06
N ILE A 29 12.83 -13.32 -0.75
CA ILE A 29 11.55 -13.88 -0.26
C ILE A 29 11.70 -15.38 0.02
N LYS A 30 12.27 -16.14 -0.93
CA LYS A 30 12.47 -17.59 -0.79
C LYS A 30 13.45 -17.94 0.33
N SER A 31 14.63 -17.33 0.36
CA SER A 31 15.67 -17.64 1.34
C SER A 31 15.27 -17.30 2.77
N MET A 32 14.47 -16.25 2.96
CA MET A 32 13.91 -15.91 4.26
C MET A 32 12.67 -16.72 4.64
N GLY A 33 12.05 -17.42 3.69
CA GLY A 33 10.72 -18.00 3.87
C GLY A 33 9.66 -16.94 4.17
N ALA A 34 9.83 -15.73 3.61
CA ALA A 34 8.98 -14.60 3.92
C ALA A 34 7.51 -14.88 3.55
N LYS A 35 6.59 -14.50 4.45
CA LYS A 35 5.14 -14.60 4.23
C LYS A 35 4.48 -13.26 3.93
N ARG A 36 5.20 -12.17 4.22
CA ARG A 36 4.73 -10.80 4.05
C ARG A 36 5.78 -10.00 3.29
N LEU A 37 5.31 -9.12 2.40
CA LEU A 37 6.14 -8.17 1.66
C LEU A 37 5.53 -6.78 1.82
N VAL A 38 6.36 -5.77 2.03
CA VAL A 38 5.94 -4.36 2.00
C VAL A 38 6.65 -3.67 0.85
N ILE A 39 5.90 -2.94 0.03
CA ILE A 39 6.42 -2.13 -1.08
C ILE A 39 6.17 -0.66 -0.76
N ASP A 40 7.25 0.09 -0.62
CA ASP A 40 7.22 1.53 -0.32
C ASP A 40 8.06 2.31 -1.36
N SER A 41 7.47 3.05 -2.29
CA SER A 41 6.04 3.19 -2.62
C SER A 41 5.78 2.78 -4.07
N ILE A 42 4.56 2.30 -4.36
CA ILE A 42 4.15 2.03 -5.75
C ILE A 42 3.98 3.32 -6.56
N THR A 43 3.79 4.45 -5.87
CA THR A 43 3.72 5.79 -6.48
C THR A 43 4.98 6.06 -7.31
N SER A 44 6.15 5.86 -6.72
CA SER A 44 7.45 6.12 -7.36
C SER A 44 7.68 5.24 -8.59
N TYR A 45 7.20 4.00 -8.55
CA TYR A 45 7.21 3.08 -9.70
C TYR A 45 6.28 3.56 -10.81
N GLY A 46 5.05 3.95 -10.47
CA GLY A 46 4.06 4.45 -11.42
C GLY A 46 4.50 5.72 -12.16
N LEU A 47 5.30 6.58 -11.51
CA LEU A 47 5.82 7.82 -12.09
C LEU A 47 6.82 7.61 -13.24
N LEU A 48 7.37 6.41 -13.42
CA LEU A 48 8.22 6.07 -14.57
C LEU A 48 7.46 6.12 -15.89
N PHE A 49 6.14 5.88 -15.84
CA PHE A 49 5.30 5.72 -17.01
C PHE A 49 4.45 6.97 -17.22
N LYS A 50 4.70 7.69 -18.30
CA LYS A 50 3.93 8.90 -18.66
C LYS A 50 2.51 8.60 -19.12
N ASP A 51 2.35 7.47 -19.82
CA ASP A 51 1.08 7.02 -20.35
C ASP A 51 0.28 6.22 -19.29
N GLU A 52 -1.00 6.56 -19.09
CA GLU A 52 -1.82 5.92 -18.05
C GLU A 52 -2.06 4.43 -18.33
N TYR A 53 -2.21 4.05 -19.60
CA TYR A 53 -2.41 2.65 -19.99
C TYR A 53 -1.17 1.83 -19.68
N GLN A 54 0.00 2.29 -20.10
CA GLN A 54 1.28 1.66 -19.81
C GLN A 54 1.54 1.57 -18.30
N ARG A 55 1.22 2.63 -17.55
CA ARG A 55 1.32 2.63 -16.09
C ARG A 55 0.45 1.54 -15.47
N ARG A 56 -0.81 1.44 -15.90
CA ARG A 56 -1.76 0.44 -15.40
C ARG A 56 -1.29 -0.98 -15.71
N GLN A 57 -0.84 -1.22 -16.94
CA GLN A 57 -0.34 -2.52 -17.35
C GLN A 57 0.88 -2.95 -16.52
N ASN A 58 1.86 -2.07 -16.33
CA ASN A 58 3.05 -2.39 -15.53
C ASN A 58 2.73 -2.64 -14.05
N ILE A 59 1.74 -1.93 -13.48
CA ILE A 59 1.32 -2.17 -12.09
C ILE A 59 0.59 -3.50 -11.97
N LEU A 60 -0.27 -3.86 -12.94
CA LEU A 60 -0.93 -5.16 -13.00
C LEU A 60 0.10 -6.31 -13.07
N GLU A 61 1.06 -6.23 -13.98
CA GLU A 61 2.12 -7.24 -14.11
C GLU A 61 2.96 -7.36 -12.83
N PHE A 62 3.23 -6.23 -12.16
CA PHE A 62 3.88 -6.26 -10.85
C PHE A 62 3.01 -7.01 -9.84
N PHE A 63 1.72 -6.70 -9.72
CA PHE A 63 0.83 -7.37 -8.77
C PHE A 63 0.71 -8.87 -9.04
N ASP A 64 0.68 -9.29 -10.31
CA ASP A 64 0.69 -10.70 -10.68
C ASP A 64 1.96 -11.43 -10.22
N LEU A 65 3.12 -10.76 -10.27
CA LEU A 65 4.38 -11.32 -9.74
C LEU A 65 4.31 -11.49 -8.22
N LEU A 66 3.77 -10.51 -7.51
CA LEU A 66 3.60 -10.60 -6.05
C LEU A 66 2.71 -11.78 -5.65
N HIS A 67 1.59 -11.96 -6.36
CA HIS A 67 0.70 -13.11 -6.16
C HIS A 67 1.43 -14.42 -6.41
N LYS A 68 2.22 -14.52 -7.48
CA LYS A 68 3.02 -15.72 -7.81
C LYS A 68 4.08 -16.05 -6.75
N TRP A 69 4.54 -15.07 -5.98
CA TRP A 69 5.51 -15.32 -4.90
C TRP A 69 4.86 -15.82 -3.61
N GLY A 70 3.52 -15.79 -3.52
CA GLY A 70 2.79 -16.36 -2.38
C GLY A 70 2.93 -15.56 -1.08
N CYS A 71 3.20 -14.26 -1.17
CA CYS A 71 3.29 -13.35 -0.04
C CYS A 71 2.02 -12.50 0.09
N THR A 72 1.54 -12.30 1.32
CA THR A 72 0.61 -11.19 1.59
C THR A 72 1.38 -9.88 1.44
N SER A 73 0.99 -9.08 0.46
CA SER A 73 1.71 -7.85 0.10
C SER A 73 0.97 -6.62 0.58
N ILE A 74 1.67 -5.72 1.27
CA ILE A 74 1.21 -4.37 1.62
C ILE A 74 1.91 -3.38 0.69
N ILE A 75 1.14 -2.49 0.09
CA ILE A 75 1.65 -1.57 -0.92
C ILE A 75 1.31 -0.16 -0.48
N ILE A 76 2.33 0.68 -0.31
CA ILE A 76 2.18 2.08 0.07
C ILE A 76 1.97 2.90 -1.20
N SER A 77 0.90 3.69 -1.20
CA SER A 77 0.54 4.60 -2.27
C SER A 77 0.23 5.97 -1.71
N GLU A 78 0.61 7.01 -2.44
CA GLU A 78 0.35 8.41 -2.11
C GLU A 78 -0.89 8.93 -2.87
N LEU A 79 -1.69 8.02 -3.42
CA LEU A 79 -2.96 8.37 -4.04
C LEU A 79 -3.92 8.95 -2.99
N PRO A 80 -4.57 10.09 -3.26
CA PRO A 80 -5.63 10.58 -2.39
C PRO A 80 -6.73 9.51 -2.23
N PRO A 81 -7.26 9.27 -1.01
CA PRO A 81 -8.26 8.23 -0.74
C PRO A 81 -9.45 8.24 -1.72
N LYS A 82 -10.00 9.44 -1.96
CA LYS A 82 -11.09 9.65 -2.92
C LYS A 82 -10.74 9.16 -4.33
N VAL A 83 -9.49 9.35 -4.77
CA VAL A 83 -9.01 8.88 -6.09
C VAL A 83 -8.86 7.36 -6.09
N ALA A 84 -8.35 6.77 -5.00
CA ALA A 84 -8.24 5.32 -4.88
C ALA A 84 -9.62 4.62 -4.94
N GLU A 85 -10.66 5.27 -4.42
CA GLU A 85 -12.04 4.76 -4.41
C GLU A 85 -12.75 4.92 -5.76
N ILE A 86 -12.79 6.15 -6.30
CA ILE A 86 -13.73 6.47 -7.38
C ILE A 86 -13.12 6.44 -8.78
N LYS A 87 -11.80 6.62 -8.90
CA LYS A 87 -11.18 6.75 -10.23
C LYS A 87 -11.03 5.37 -10.85
N GLU A 88 -11.86 5.09 -11.86
CA GLU A 88 -11.74 3.89 -12.67
C GLU A 88 -10.31 3.73 -13.18
N GLY A 89 -9.75 2.53 -12.99
CA GLY A 89 -8.37 2.24 -13.39
C GLY A 89 -7.28 2.82 -12.50
N SER A 90 -7.62 3.40 -11.35
CA SER A 90 -6.64 3.67 -10.30
C SER A 90 -6.06 2.35 -9.74
N VAL A 91 -4.94 2.46 -9.04
CA VAL A 91 -4.31 1.33 -8.33
C VAL A 91 -5.29 0.69 -7.33
N GLY A 92 -6.23 1.47 -6.77
CA GLY A 92 -7.27 0.96 -5.88
C GLY A 92 -8.16 -0.11 -6.53
N PHE A 93 -8.43 -0.04 -7.83
CA PHE A 93 -9.21 -1.07 -8.53
C PHE A 93 -8.44 -2.37 -8.74
N LEU A 94 -7.12 -2.32 -8.73
CA LEU A 94 -6.22 -3.45 -8.96
C LEU A 94 -5.90 -4.25 -7.69
N THR A 95 -6.24 -3.72 -6.51
CA THR A 95 -5.97 -4.34 -5.21
C THR A 95 -7.21 -5.06 -4.67
N ASP A 96 -7.03 -5.98 -3.72
CA ASP A 96 -8.15 -6.63 -3.03
C ASP A 96 -8.62 -5.86 -1.80
N ALA A 97 -7.73 -5.10 -1.18
CA ALA A 97 -8.02 -4.28 -0.01
C ALA A 97 -7.46 -2.87 -0.17
N ILE A 98 -8.16 -1.89 0.38
CA ILE A 98 -7.72 -0.49 0.44
C ILE A 98 -7.93 -0.01 1.87
N ILE A 99 -6.82 0.37 2.52
CA ILE A 99 -6.82 1.08 3.79
C ILE A 99 -6.33 2.50 3.50
N SER A 100 -7.17 3.49 3.79
CA SER A 100 -6.85 4.89 3.57
C SER A 100 -6.43 5.57 4.86
N LEU A 101 -5.38 6.39 4.79
CA LEU A 101 -4.88 7.21 5.88
C LEU A 101 -5.21 8.68 5.62
N TYR A 102 -5.67 9.36 6.65
CA TYR A 102 -6.07 10.75 6.63
C TYR A 102 -5.23 11.61 7.58
N TYR A 103 -5.02 12.86 7.19
CA TYR A 103 -4.38 13.87 8.01
C TYR A 103 -5.13 15.20 7.87
N THR A 104 -6.26 15.28 8.54
CA THR A 104 -7.26 16.36 8.34
C THR A 104 -7.07 17.44 9.41
N LYS A 105 -7.19 18.71 9.01
CA LYS A 105 -7.19 19.84 9.95
C LYS A 105 -8.58 20.00 10.56
N GLU A 106 -8.68 19.88 11.88
CA GLU A 106 -9.89 20.23 12.63
C GLU A 106 -9.98 21.75 12.73
N GLN A 107 -10.93 22.35 12.02
CA GLN A 107 -11.01 23.80 11.86
C GLN A 107 -11.21 24.53 13.20
N GLN A 108 -11.99 23.95 14.11
CA GLN A 108 -12.35 24.59 15.38
C GLN A 108 -11.21 24.59 16.40
N LYS A 109 -10.39 23.54 16.43
CA LYS A 109 -9.32 23.38 17.44
C LYS A 109 -7.92 23.72 16.91
N SER A 110 -7.79 24.07 15.63
CA SER A 110 -6.49 24.30 14.96
C SER A 110 -5.49 23.15 15.10
N VAL A 111 -5.98 21.95 15.39
CA VAL A 111 -5.17 20.72 15.44
C VAL A 111 -5.36 19.91 14.17
N ARG A 112 -4.46 18.96 13.93
CA ARG A 112 -4.64 17.97 12.88
C ARG A 112 -4.91 16.61 13.51
N VAL A 113 -5.84 15.88 12.91
CA VAL A 113 -6.29 14.57 13.36
C VAL A 113 -5.84 13.54 12.34
N HIS A 114 -5.20 12.48 12.83
CA HIS A 114 -4.90 11.29 12.05
C HIS A 114 -6.05 10.30 12.17
N SER A 115 -6.50 9.75 11.05
CA SER A 115 -7.52 8.71 11.03
C SER A 115 -7.30 7.74 9.88
N CYS A 116 -7.95 6.59 9.93
CA CYS A 116 -7.97 5.64 8.83
C CYS A 116 -9.35 5.00 8.65
N GLU A 117 -9.59 4.49 7.45
CA GLU A 117 -10.73 3.63 7.18
C GLU A 117 -10.37 2.53 6.19
N ILE A 118 -11.20 1.50 6.15
CA ILE A 118 -11.13 0.43 5.15
C ILE A 118 -12.16 0.76 4.08
N LEU A 119 -11.69 1.20 2.91
CA LEU A 119 -12.56 1.51 1.77
C LEU A 119 -13.06 0.24 1.08
N LYS A 120 -12.26 -0.83 1.15
CA LYS A 120 -12.57 -2.12 0.54
C LYS A 120 -11.77 -3.22 1.20
N MET A 121 -12.38 -4.38 1.38
CA MET A 121 -11.69 -5.64 1.65
C MET A 121 -12.46 -6.80 1.02
N ARG A 122 -12.03 -7.28 -0.15
CA ARG A 122 -12.75 -8.33 -0.88
C ARG A 122 -12.73 -9.66 -0.12
N GLY A 123 -13.89 -10.31 -0.08
CA GLY A 123 -14.03 -11.66 0.50
C GLY A 123 -14.13 -11.71 2.02
N THR A 124 -14.22 -10.58 2.71
CA THR A 124 -14.43 -10.51 4.16
C THR A 124 -15.24 -9.30 4.55
N GLU A 125 -15.93 -9.38 5.70
CA GLU A 125 -16.51 -8.22 6.35
C GLU A 125 -15.40 -7.36 6.97
N HIS A 126 -15.66 -6.06 7.06
CA HIS A 126 -14.82 -5.09 7.73
C HIS A 126 -15.66 -3.97 8.34
N THR A 127 -15.07 -3.20 9.25
CA THR A 127 -15.71 -1.99 9.77
C THR A 127 -15.83 -0.94 8.67
N ASN A 128 -16.93 -0.21 8.67
CA ASN A 128 -17.15 0.99 7.83
C ASN A 128 -16.93 2.29 8.63
N LYS A 129 -16.36 2.20 9.84
CA LYS A 129 -16.05 3.36 10.67
C LYS A 129 -14.77 4.04 10.19
N LEU A 130 -14.76 5.37 10.26
CA LEU A 130 -13.54 6.16 10.32
C LEU A 130 -12.94 6.03 11.73
N LEU A 131 -11.71 5.52 11.83
CA LEU A 131 -11.06 5.19 13.10
C LEU A 131 -9.97 6.21 13.41
N ALA A 132 -9.88 6.68 14.65
CA ALA A 132 -8.81 7.57 15.08
C ALA A 132 -7.46 6.83 15.12
N LEU A 133 -6.40 7.52 14.72
CA LEU A 133 -5.03 7.04 14.74
C LEU A 133 -4.16 7.87 15.68
N GLY A 134 -3.25 7.20 16.39
CA GLY A 134 -2.19 7.82 17.17
C GLY A 134 -0.83 7.21 16.86
N PHE A 135 0.23 7.98 17.11
CA PHE A 135 1.60 7.51 17.10
C PHE A 135 2.12 7.55 18.53
N GLU A 136 2.19 6.38 19.14
CA GLU A 136 2.69 6.17 20.49
C GLU A 136 4.16 5.74 20.47
N LYS A 137 4.74 5.53 21.66
CA LYS A 137 6.14 5.10 21.79
C LYS A 137 6.44 3.78 21.09
N ASP A 138 5.46 2.87 21.04
CA ASP A 138 5.59 1.54 20.46
C ASP A 138 5.08 1.47 19.00
N GLY A 139 4.69 2.61 18.41
CA GLY A 139 4.30 2.72 17.01
C GLY A 139 2.86 3.22 16.83
N LEU A 140 2.21 2.74 15.77
CA LEU A 140 0.88 3.18 15.37
C LEU A 140 -0.21 2.48 16.21
N ALA A 141 -1.08 3.27 16.81
CA ALA A 141 -2.24 2.83 17.57
C ALA A 141 -3.55 3.23 16.87
N ILE A 142 -4.55 2.36 16.94
CA ILE A 142 -5.91 2.60 16.44
C ILE A 142 -6.82 2.69 17.66
N TYR A 143 -7.71 3.69 17.70
CA TYR A 143 -8.69 3.85 18.79
C TYR A 143 -10.12 3.70 18.24
N PRO A 144 -10.71 2.49 18.24
CA PRO A 144 -12.00 2.24 17.60
C PRO A 144 -13.20 2.91 18.26
N GLU A 145 -13.06 3.28 19.54
CA GLU A 145 -14.10 3.93 20.35
C GLU A 145 -14.05 5.45 20.27
N VAL A 146 -13.00 6.02 19.67
CA VAL A 146 -12.86 7.47 19.53
C VAL A 146 -13.54 7.89 18.24
N GLU A 147 -14.62 8.66 18.38
CA GLU A 147 -15.29 9.27 17.23
C GLU A 147 -14.39 10.30 16.55
N VAL A 148 -14.31 10.18 15.23
CA VAL A 148 -13.60 11.11 14.37
C VAL A 148 -14.63 12.06 13.76
N PHE A 149 -14.87 13.17 14.49
CA PHE A 149 -15.82 14.26 14.23
C PHE A 149 -17.29 13.99 14.54
#